data_AF-A0A3M1GRA2-F1
#
_entry.id   AF-A0A3M1GRA2-F1
#
_cell.length_a   1.000
_cell.length_b   1.000
_cell.length_c   1.000
_cell.angle_alpha   90.00
_cell.angle_beta   90.00
_cell.angle_gamma   90.00
#
_symmetry.space_group_name_H-M   'P 1'
#
loop_
_entity.id
_entity.type
_entity.pdbx_description
1 polymer ?
#
loop_
_entity_poly.entity_id
_entity_poly.type
_entity_poly.pdbx_seq_one_letter_code
_entity_poly.pdbx_strand_id
1 'polypeptide(L)' 'MEMKIEILENHSGELGEAVQHEDHLLEAEEYHYDKGQVLQVAVHDTSNEHWHVFTDLDSGHRFKIEPVKYRRID' A
#
# COMPACT_ATOMS: atom_id res chain seq x y z
N MET A 1 12.03 -5.43 -5.02
CA MET A 1 11.56 -6.84 -4.95
C MET A 1 10.09 -6.83 -5.29
N GLU A 2 9.60 -7.77 -6.09
CA GLU A 2 8.18 -7.85 -6.45
C GLU A 2 7.48 -8.91 -5.58
N MET A 3 6.23 -8.66 -5.21
CA MET A 3 5.42 -9.52 -4.36
C MET A 3 3.96 -9.44 -4.79
N LYS A 4 3.22 -10.52 -4.57
CA LYS A 4 1.77 -10.52 -4.69
C LYS A 4 1.14 -10.45 -3.30
N ILE A 5 0.18 -9.55 -3.13
CA ILE A 5 -0.54 -9.38 -1.86
C ILE A 5 -2.05 -9.43 -2.08
N GLU A 6 -2.77 -9.91 -1.09
CA GLU A 6 -4.22 -9.83 -1.02
C GLU A 6 -4.62 -8.86 0.10
N ILE A 7 -5.52 -7.94 -0.23
CA ILE A 7 -6.06 -6.95 0.70
C ILE A 7 -7.12 -7.62 1.58
N LEU A 8 -6.95 -7.54 2.89
CA LEU A 8 -7.80 -8.23 3.87
C LEU A 8 -8.96 -7.36 4.38
N GLU A 9 -8.85 -6.05 4.20
CA GLU A 9 -9.83 -5.04 4.59
C GLU A 9 -9.79 -3.86 3.61
N ASN A 10 -10.94 -3.22 3.38
CA ASN A 10 -11.02 -2.05 2.51
C ASN A 10 -10.02 -1.00 2.97
N HIS A 11 -9.19 -0.55 2.03
CA HIS A 11 -8.08 0.33 2.32
C HIS A 11 -8.06 1.47 1.30
N SER A 12 -8.15 2.70 1.78
CA SER A 12 -7.81 3.87 0.97
C SER A 12 -6.34 4.20 1.15
N GLY A 13 -5.65 4.51 0.06
CA GLY A 13 -4.29 5.04 0.09
C GLY A 13 -4.25 6.40 -0.59
N GLU A 14 -3.48 7.33 -0.02
CA GLU A 14 -3.25 8.65 -0.61
C GLU A 14 -1.93 8.66 -1.42
N LEU A 15 -1.98 9.13 -2.66
CA LEU A 15 -0.80 9.56 -3.45
C LEU A 15 -0.02 10.67 -2.74
N GLY A 16 0.87 10.28 -1.84
CA GLY A 16 1.66 11.25 -1.07
C GLY A 16 2.16 10.66 0.24
N GLU A 17 1.50 9.62 0.75
CA GLU A 17 1.87 8.98 2.00
C GLU A 17 3.18 8.21 1.95
N ALA A 18 3.83 8.07 0.81
CA ALA A 18 5.14 7.44 0.73
C ALA A 18 6.33 8.37 1.00
N VAL A 19 6.10 9.46 1.74
CA VAL A 19 7.16 10.21 2.41
C VAL A 19 7.24 9.73 3.86
N GLN A 20 8.45 9.61 4.39
CA GLN A 20 8.74 9.13 5.76
C GLN A 20 8.40 10.19 6.83
N HIS A 21 7.39 11.02 6.61
CA HIS A 21 6.99 12.13 7.47
C HIS A 21 5.52 12.01 7.89
N GLU A 22 5.21 12.52 9.08
CA GLU A 22 3.85 12.65 9.65
C GLU A 22 3.03 13.78 9.00
N ASP A 23 3.62 14.54 8.08
CA ASP A 23 2.98 15.71 7.46
C ASP A 23 2.21 15.30 6.20
N HIS A 24 0.93 14.99 6.39
CA HIS A 24 -0.10 14.99 5.34
C HIS A 24 -0.19 16.38 4.71
N LEU A 25 0.34 16.54 3.50
CA LEU A 25 0.08 17.72 2.66
C LEU A 25 -0.51 17.27 1.31
N LEU A 26 -1.85 17.23 1.31
CA LEU A 26 -2.77 17.76 0.29
C LEU A 26 -2.30 17.71 -1.16
N GLU A 27 -2.74 16.66 -1.85
CA GLU A 27 -3.45 16.64 -3.14
C GLU A 27 -3.20 15.27 -3.75
N ALA A 28 -4.10 14.33 -3.48
CA ALA A 28 -3.88 12.94 -3.80
C ALA A 28 -5.21 12.32 -4.20
N GLU A 29 -5.28 11.80 -5.43
CA GLU A 29 -6.39 10.94 -5.82
C GLU A 29 -6.57 9.85 -4.75
N GLU A 30 -7.77 9.76 -4.19
CA GLU A 30 -8.12 8.76 -3.18
C GLU A 30 -8.29 7.43 -3.93
N TYR A 31 -7.37 6.50 -3.72
CA TYR A 31 -7.47 5.16 -4.31
C TYR A 31 -8.04 4.20 -3.31
N HIS A 32 -9.01 3.41 -3.74
CA HIS A 32 -9.64 2.39 -2.92
C HIS A 32 -9.17 1.02 -3.37
N TYR A 33 -8.65 0.26 -2.42
CA TYR A 33 -8.41 -1.17 -2.56
C TYR A 33 -9.47 -1.92 -1.80
N ASP A 34 -10.19 -2.79 -2.49
CA ASP A 34 -11.27 -3.57 -1.90
C ASP A 34 -10.73 -4.81 -1.19
N LYS A 35 -11.42 -5.25 -0.13
CA LYS A 35 -11.17 -6.55 0.49
C LYS A 35 -11.27 -7.67 -0.54
N GLY A 36 -10.26 -8.55 -0.56
CA GLY A 36 -10.11 -9.64 -1.50
C GLY A 36 -9.43 -9.25 -2.81
N GLN A 37 -9.13 -7.97 -3.01
CA GLN A 37 -8.35 -7.52 -4.16
C GLN A 37 -6.92 -8.05 -4.05
N VAL A 38 -6.43 -8.58 -5.16
CA VAL A 38 -5.08 -9.11 -5.27
C VAL A 38 -4.26 -8.14 -6.10
N LEU A 39 -3.15 -7.67 -5.54
CA LEU A 39 -2.27 -6.70 -6.15
C LEU A 39 -0.90 -7.32 -6.42
N GLN A 40 -0.34 -6.98 -7.57
CA GLN A 40 1.09 -7.15 -7.81
C GLN A 40 1.79 -5.87 -7.37
N VAL A 41 2.74 -5.99 -6.43
CA VAL A 41 3.39 -4.83 -5.84
C VAL A 41 4.91 -4.89 -5.92
N ALA A 42 5.54 -3.74 -6.11
CA ALA A 42 6.93 -3.52 -5.77
C ALA A 42 7.06 -3.16 -4.28
N VAL A 43 7.91 -3.89 -3.57
CA VAL A 43 8.20 -3.70 -2.15
C VAL A 43 9.30 -2.67 -1.96
N HIS A 44 8.97 -1.59 -1.23
CA HIS A 44 9.92 -0.53 -0.86
C HIS A 44 10.40 -0.67 0.59
N ASP A 45 9.48 -0.84 1.54
CA ASP A 45 9.81 -0.97 2.96
C ASP A 45 8.80 -1.88 3.68
N THR A 46 9.30 -2.89 4.38
CA THR A 46 8.52 -3.76 5.26
C THR A 46 9.19 -3.94 6.64
N SER A 47 10.05 -3.00 7.00
CA SER A 47 10.80 -3.05 8.25
C SER A 47 10.03 -2.42 9.43
N ASN A 48 9.08 -1.54 9.14
CA ASN A 48 8.26 -0.87 10.13
C ASN A 48 7.05 -1.76 10.52
N GLU A 49 6.85 -1.97 11.82
CA GLU A 49 5.80 -2.84 12.34
C GLU A 49 4.38 -2.28 12.20
N HIS A 50 4.25 -0.97 11.98
CA HIS A 50 2.97 -0.28 11.84
C HIS A 50 2.55 -0.12 10.38
N TRP A 51 3.49 0.09 9.46
CA TRP A 51 3.17 0.31 8.06
C TRP A 51 4.22 -0.25 7.13
N HIS A 52 3.78 -0.76 5.99
CA HIS A 52 4.63 -1.18 4.89
C HIS A 52 4.35 -0.32 3.66
N VAL A 53 5.36 -0.11 2.82
CA VAL A 53 5.29 0.74 1.62
C VAL A 53 5.41 -0.12 0.38
N PHE A 54 4.39 -0.01 -0.47
CA PHE A 54 4.28 -0.72 -1.73
C PHE A 54 4.01 0.23 -2.87
N THR A 55 4.40 -0.18 -4.08
CA THR A 55 3.86 0.39 -5.33
C THR A 55 3.04 -0.68 -6.02
N ASP A 56 1.76 -0.43 -6.25
CA ASP A 56 0.92 -1.24 -7.14
C ASP A 56 1.48 -1.14 -8.56
N LEU A 57 1.80 -2.28 -9.17
CA LEU A 57 2.39 -2.35 -10.50
C LEU A 57 1.35 -2.16 -11.61
N ASP A 58 0.06 -2.40 -11.33
CA ASP A 58 -0.99 -2.21 -12.32
C ASP A 58 -1.32 -0.72 -12.50
N SER A 59 -1.42 0.01 -11.39
CA SER A 59 -1.74 1.45 -11.39
C SER A 59 -0.52 2.37 -11.32
N GLY A 60 0.62 1.87 -10.86
CA GLY A 60 1.82 2.67 -10.58
C GLY A 60 1.76 3.45 -9.26
N HIS A 61 0.69 3.28 -8.48
CA HIS A 61 0.47 4.06 -7.26
C HIS A 61 1.26 3.51 -6.07
N ARG A 62 1.90 4.42 -5.34
CA ARG A 62 2.58 4.07 -4.09
C ARG A 62 1.66 4.32 -2.91
N PHE A 63 1.57 3.35 -2.01
CA PHE A 63 0.67 3.39 -0.85
C PHE A 63 1.34 2.80 0.40
N LYS A 64 0.84 3.20 1.57
CA LYS A 64 1.20 2.66 2.89
C LYS A 64 0.06 1.79 3.39
N ILE A 65 0.36 0.58 3.83
CA ILE A 65 -0.65 -0.34 4.37
C ILE A 65 -0.14 -1.01 5.66
N GLU A 66 -1.02 -1.19 6.64
CA GLU A 66 -0.68 -1.90 7.86
C GLU A 66 -0.44 -3.39 7.58
N PRO A 67 0.53 -4.05 8.26
CA PRO A 67 0.81 -5.47 8.02
C PRO A 67 -0.38 -6.40 8.25
N VAL A 68 -1.34 -6.00 9.09
CA VAL A 68 -2.57 -6.77 9.38
C VAL A 68 -3.63 -6.64 8.29
N LYS A 69 -3.52 -5.63 7.41
CA LYS A 69 -4.51 -5.32 6.36
C LYS A 69 -4.22 -6.01 5.04
N TYR A 70 -3.11 -6.74 4.93
CA TYR A 70 -2.82 -7.55 3.76
C TYR A 70 -2.18 -8.87 4.15
N ARG A 71 -2.22 -9.84 3.24
CA ARG A 71 -1.36 -11.03 3.32
C ARG A 71 -0.59 -11.20 2.03
N ARG A 72 0.64 -11.69 2.15
CA ARG A 72 1.38 -12.19 1.00
C ARG A 72 0.68 -13.44 0.46
N ILE A 73 0.58 -13.53 -0.85
CA ILE A 73 0.17 -14.75 -1.54
C ILE A 73 1.32 -15.16 -2.48
N ASP A 74 1.68 -16.43 -2.46
CA ASP A 74 2.76 -16.97 -3.30
C ASP A 74 2.30 -17.27 -4.73
#